data_AF-A0A9E3Z9U1-F1
#
_entry.id   AF-A0A9E3Z9U1-F1
#
_cell.length_a   1.000
_cell.length_b   1.000
_cell.length_c   1.000
_cell.angle_alpha   90.00
_cell.angle_beta   90.00
_cell.angle_gamma   90.00
#
_symmetry.space_group_name_H-M   'P 1'
#
loop_
_entity.id
_entity.type
_entity.pdbx_description
1 polymer ?
#
loop_
_entity_poly.entity_id
_entity_poly.type
_entity_poly.pdbx_seq_one_letter_code
_entity_poly.pdbx_strand_id
1 'polypeptide(L)'
;MPTPPESAGAYVTPGGFLLVHPRNAQFGRAYTGCRTIWVVQDPQRTPLLMRQYFENGELRTVEAWNGRGGASPVARCAARDDEPRCAGLADNPLMSHDLPTWPRFCIEQAERPECSADPE
;
A
#
# COMPACT_ATOMS: atom_id res chain seq x y z
N MET A 1 -13.91 9.19 2.04
CA MET A 1 -12.86 8.14 2.10
C MET A 1 -11.56 8.80 2.53
N PRO A 2 -10.68 8.14 3.30
CA PRO A 2 -9.43 8.74 3.76
C PRO A 2 -8.52 9.09 2.58
N THR A 3 -7.99 10.30 2.59
CA THR A 3 -6.96 10.76 1.65
C THR A 3 -5.57 10.30 2.14
N PRO A 4 -4.64 10.01 1.23
CA PRO A 4 -3.28 9.65 1.61
C PRO A 4 -2.57 10.85 2.28
N PRO A 5 -1.93 10.65 3.44
CA PRO A 5 -1.19 11.72 4.11
C PRO A 5 0.09 12.10 3.35
N GLU A 6 0.66 13.27 3.68
CA GLU A 6 1.98 13.73 3.19
C GLU A 6 3.10 12.72 3.49
N SER A 7 3.00 12.05 4.64
CA SER A 7 3.96 11.04 5.12
C SER A 7 3.81 9.67 4.45
N ALA A 8 2.93 9.51 3.46
CA ALA A 8 2.85 8.29 2.66
C ALA A 8 4.16 8.07 1.88
N GLY A 9 4.45 6.81 1.58
CA GLY A 9 5.53 6.42 0.68
C GLY A 9 5.03 6.23 -0.74
N ALA A 10 5.91 6.45 -1.70
CA ALA A 10 5.70 6.14 -3.11
C ALA A 10 6.24 4.73 -3.40
N TYR A 11 5.35 3.84 -3.83
CA TYR A 11 5.70 2.53 -4.37
C TYR A 11 5.58 2.57 -5.90
N VAL A 12 6.67 2.24 -6.60
CA VAL A 12 6.70 2.24 -8.06
C VAL A 12 6.10 0.94 -8.60
N THR A 13 5.24 1.08 -9.60
CA THR A 13 4.69 -0.04 -10.38
C THR A 13 4.99 0.16 -11.85
N PRO A 14 4.93 -0.89 -12.69
CA PRO A 14 5.07 -0.73 -14.15
C PRO A 14 4.08 0.27 -14.78
N GLY A 15 2.95 0.54 -14.13
CA GLY A 15 1.87 1.41 -14.64
C GLY A 15 1.77 2.78 -13.97
N GLY A 16 2.72 3.16 -13.10
CA GLY A 16 2.67 4.40 -12.32
C GLY A 16 3.00 4.17 -10.85
N PHE A 17 2.37 4.92 -9.95
CA PHE A 17 2.68 4.88 -8.52
C PHE A 17 1.50 4.44 -7.67
N LEU A 18 1.81 3.79 -6.56
CA LEU A 18 0.92 3.64 -5.41
C LEU A 18 1.42 4.51 -4.26
N LEU A 19 0.49 4.96 -3.43
CA LEU A 19 0.81 5.57 -2.14
C LEU A 19 0.58 4.55 -1.03
N VAL A 20 1.51 4.45 -0.08
CA VAL A 20 1.47 3.47 1.02
C VAL A 20 1.63 4.20 2.35
N HIS A 21 0.75 3.93 3.32
CA HIS A 21 0.87 4.52 4.66
C HIS A 21 0.41 3.56 5.76
N PRO A 22 1.16 3.41 6.88
CA PRO A 22 2.48 3.98 7.12
C PRO A 22 3.57 3.40 6.21
N ARG A 23 4.71 4.10 6.11
CA ARG A 23 5.93 3.63 5.41
C ARG A 23 6.67 2.59 6.24
N ASN A 24 7.53 1.77 5.61
CA ASN A 24 8.40 0.82 6.32
C ASN A 24 9.25 1.47 7.41
N ALA A 25 9.82 2.65 7.15
CA ALA A 25 10.60 3.39 8.15
C ALA A 25 9.80 3.78 9.42
N GLN A 26 8.47 3.73 9.35
CA GLN A 26 7.53 3.99 10.45
C GLN A 26 6.94 2.69 11.02
N PHE A 27 7.37 1.53 10.50
CA PHE A 27 6.86 0.20 10.73
C PHE A 27 7.94 -0.61 11.48
N GLY A 28 7.72 -0.92 12.75
CA GLY A 28 8.58 -1.86 13.48
C GLY A 28 8.26 -3.31 13.11
N ARG A 29 9.20 -4.26 13.31
CA ARG A 29 8.99 -5.70 13.04
C ARG A 29 7.81 -6.33 13.79
N ALA A 30 7.36 -5.72 14.89
CA ALA A 30 6.24 -6.16 15.71
C ALA A 30 5.00 -5.28 15.53
N TYR A 31 4.87 -4.60 14.39
CA TYR A 31 3.79 -3.64 14.16
C TYR A 31 2.41 -4.32 14.23
N THR A 32 1.50 -3.66 14.94
CA THR A 32 0.08 -4.00 15.00
C THR A 32 -0.71 -2.77 14.58
N GLY A 33 -1.50 -2.88 13.52
CA GLY A 33 -2.25 -1.76 12.97
C GLY A 33 -2.62 -1.93 11.50
N CYS A 34 -2.97 -0.82 10.85
CA CYS A 34 -3.42 -0.80 9.47
C CYS A 34 -2.39 -0.16 8.55
N ARG A 35 -2.08 -0.83 7.44
CA ARG A 35 -1.43 -0.21 6.28
C ARG A 35 -2.46 0.00 5.18
N THR A 36 -2.50 1.19 4.60
CA THR A 36 -3.44 1.56 3.55
C THR A 36 -2.67 1.89 2.28
N ILE A 37 -3.20 1.43 1.15
CA ILE A 37 -2.60 1.61 -0.17
C ILE A 37 -3.62 2.27 -1.11
N TRP A 38 -3.19 3.32 -1.80
CA TRP A 38 -3.97 4.06 -2.78
C TRP A 38 -3.33 3.98 -4.16
N VAL A 39 -4.15 4.02 -5.20
CA VAL A 39 -3.67 4.20 -6.59
C VAL A 39 -3.48 5.68 -6.84
N VAL A 40 -2.39 6.09 -7.50
CA VAL A 40 -2.26 7.46 -8.04
C VAL A 40 -2.80 7.45 -9.47
N GLN A 41 -3.98 8.04 -9.68
CA GLN A 41 -4.54 8.23 -11.03
C GLN A 41 -4.14 9.58 -11.62
N ASP A 42 -4.20 10.63 -10.79
CA ASP A 42 -3.74 11.99 -11.04
C ASP A 42 -3.46 12.67 -9.68
N PRO A 43 -2.88 13.89 -9.63
CA PRO A 43 -2.51 14.54 -8.37
C PRO A 43 -3.68 14.77 -7.40
N GLN A 44 -4.91 14.84 -7.89
CA GLN A 44 -6.12 15.08 -7.09
C GLN A 44 -6.91 13.80 -6.84
N ARG A 45 -6.66 12.71 -7.58
CA ARG A 45 -7.44 11.48 -7.54
C ARG A 45 -6.60 10.29 -7.10
N THR A 46 -6.78 9.93 -5.83
CA THR A 46 -6.09 8.81 -5.18
C THR A 46 -7.07 7.80 -4.57
N PRO A 47 -7.77 6.99 -5.40
CA PRO A 47 -8.72 6.02 -4.87
C PRO A 47 -8.03 4.92 -4.07
N LEU A 48 -8.71 4.44 -3.02
CA LEU A 48 -8.28 3.30 -2.23
C LEU A 48 -8.14 2.05 -3.10
N LEU A 49 -7.03 1.35 -2.93
CA LEU A 49 -6.79 0.04 -3.50
C LEU A 49 -7.01 -1.05 -2.46
N MET A 50 -6.40 -0.91 -1.29
CA MET A 50 -6.48 -1.91 -0.23
C MET A 50 -6.14 -1.35 1.15
N ARG A 51 -6.57 -2.07 2.17
CA ARG A 51 -6.22 -1.86 3.57
C ARG A 51 -5.84 -3.20 4.19
N GLN A 52 -4.67 -3.25 4.77
CA GLN A 52 -4.01 -4.43 5.31
C GLN A 52 -3.94 -4.29 6.82
N TYR A 53 -4.28 -5.36 7.52
CA TYR A 53 -4.31 -5.42 8.97
C TYR A 53 -3.17 -6.32 9.43
N PHE A 54 -2.22 -5.74 10.14
CA PHE A 54 -1.09 -6.44 10.71
C PHE A 54 -1.28 -6.63 12.21
N GLU A 55 -0.80 -7.76 12.71
CA GLU A 55 -0.72 -8.07 14.14
C GLU A 55 0.64 -8.69 14.42
N ASN A 56 1.43 -8.01 15.26
CA ASN A 56 2.79 -8.42 15.62
C ASN A 56 3.69 -8.70 14.39
N GLY A 57 3.58 -7.85 13.36
CA GLY A 57 4.33 -7.99 12.10
C GLY A 57 3.72 -8.97 11.09
N GLU A 58 2.70 -9.75 11.47
CA GLU A 58 2.05 -10.70 10.57
C GLU A 58 0.80 -10.09 9.94
N LEU A 59 0.66 -10.22 8.61
CA LEU A 59 -0.57 -9.85 7.92
C LEU A 59 -1.69 -10.82 8.34
N ARG A 60 -2.81 -10.27 8.83
CA ARG A 60 -3.99 -11.02 9.25
C ARG A 60 -5.11 -10.97 8.22
N THR A 61 -5.43 -9.76 7.76
CA THR A 61 -6.58 -9.51 6.90
C THR A 61 -6.26 -8.44 5.88
N VAL A 62 -6.91 -8.52 4.71
CA VAL A 62 -6.88 -7.51 3.67
C VAL A 62 -8.29 -7.18 3.26
N GLU A 63 -8.62 -5.89 3.21
CA GLU A 63 -9.77 -5.37 2.50
C GLU A 63 -9.30 -4.83 1.15
N ALA A 64 -9.97 -5.22 0.07
CA ALA A 64 -9.67 -4.78 -1.28
C ALA A 64 -10.78 -3.87 -1.82
N TRP A 65 -10.41 -2.86 -2.58
CA TRP A 65 -11.30 -1.96 -3.31
C TRP A 65 -11.02 -2.08 -4.81
N ASN A 66 -11.94 -1.58 -5.62
CA ASN A 66 -11.80 -1.60 -7.08
C ASN A 66 -10.73 -0.64 -7.64
N GLY A 67 -10.07 0.19 -6.80
CA GLY A 67 -9.06 1.15 -7.23
C GLY A 67 -9.57 2.27 -8.14
N ARG A 68 -10.89 2.46 -8.25
CA ARG A 68 -11.53 3.45 -9.16
C ARG A 68 -12.41 4.47 -8.45
N GLY A 69 -12.60 4.34 -7.13
CA GLY A 69 -13.34 5.29 -6.29
C GLY A 69 -14.69 4.79 -5.76
N GLY A 70 -14.82 3.48 -5.48
CA GLY A 70 -16.03 2.92 -4.85
C GLY A 70 -16.10 3.14 -3.33
N ALA A 71 -17.31 3.23 -2.76
CA ALA A 71 -17.51 3.56 -1.34
C ALA A 71 -17.25 2.41 -0.35
N SER A 72 -17.23 1.16 -0.82
CA SER A 72 -17.09 -0.06 0.01
C SER A 72 -16.04 -1.02 -0.56
N PRO A 73 -15.45 -1.89 0.30
CA PRO A 73 -14.59 -2.97 -0.17
C PRO A 73 -15.34 -3.92 -1.11
N VAL A 74 -14.64 -4.42 -2.13
CA VAL A 74 -15.14 -5.47 -3.04
C VAL A 74 -14.85 -6.88 -2.51
N ALA A 75 -13.85 -7.01 -1.63
CA ALA A 75 -13.50 -8.25 -0.97
C ALA A 75 -12.86 -7.99 0.40
N ARG A 76 -12.99 -8.97 1.29
CA ARG A 76 -12.22 -9.08 2.53
C ARG A 76 -11.69 -10.50 2.63
N CYS A 77 -10.38 -10.63 2.76
CA CYS A 77 -9.66 -11.90 2.75
C CYS A 77 -8.78 -12.00 4.00
N ALA A 78 -8.80 -13.14 4.68
CA ALA A 78 -7.73 -13.43 5.62
C ALA A 78 -6.45 -13.75 4.84
N ALA A 79 -5.27 -13.48 5.43
CA ALA A 79 -3.99 -13.63 4.73
C ALA A 79 -3.69 -15.09 4.30
N ARG A 80 -4.29 -16.07 5.00
CA ARG A 80 -4.17 -17.51 4.72
C ARG A 80 -5.47 -18.12 4.19
N ASP A 81 -6.37 -17.28 3.70
CA ASP A 81 -7.64 -17.72 3.12
C ASP A 81 -7.39 -18.34 1.74
N ASP A 82 -7.81 -19.59 1.56
CA ASP A 82 -7.70 -20.34 0.31
C ASP A 82 -8.96 -20.20 -0.57
N GLU A 83 -9.93 -19.36 -0.17
CA GLU A 83 -11.08 -19.07 -1.00
C GLU A 83 -10.65 -18.54 -2.39
N PRO A 84 -11.29 -18.98 -3.50
CA PRO A 84 -10.90 -18.58 -4.85
C PRO A 84 -10.84 -17.07 -5.09
N ARG A 85 -11.66 -16.28 -4.36
CA ARG A 85 -11.65 -14.81 -4.44
C ARG A 85 -10.41 -14.16 -3.80
N CYS A 86 -9.68 -14.90 -2.98
CA CYS A 86 -8.48 -14.50 -2.26
C CYS A 86 -7.22 -15.15 -2.86
N ALA A 87 -7.36 -15.95 -3.92
CA ALA A 87 -6.26 -16.64 -4.57
C ALA A 87 -5.15 -15.66 -5.03
N GLY A 88 -3.90 -16.03 -4.78
CA GLY A 88 -2.72 -15.24 -5.14
C GLY A 88 -2.46 -14.02 -4.23
N LEU A 89 -3.25 -13.82 -3.17
CA LEU A 89 -3.03 -12.73 -2.22
C LEU A 89 -1.70 -12.93 -1.47
N ALA A 90 -1.45 -14.12 -0.93
CA ALA A 90 -0.26 -14.42 -0.13
C ALA A 90 1.06 -14.16 -0.89
N ASP A 91 1.08 -14.42 -2.19
CA ASP A 91 2.26 -14.24 -3.06
C ASP A 91 2.34 -12.83 -3.68
N ASN A 92 1.34 -11.98 -3.46
CA ASN A 92 1.32 -10.65 -4.04
C ASN A 92 2.36 -9.75 -3.34
N PRO A 93 3.29 -9.10 -4.07
CA PRO A 93 4.33 -8.25 -3.48
C PRO A 93 3.77 -7.17 -2.54
N LEU A 94 2.58 -6.65 -2.81
CA LEU A 94 1.94 -5.64 -1.99
C LEU A 94 1.60 -6.13 -0.58
N MET A 95 1.52 -7.44 -0.34
CA MET A 95 1.28 -8.04 0.98
C MET A 95 2.53 -8.08 1.86
N SER A 96 3.72 -7.87 1.29
CA SER A 96 4.98 -7.90 2.04
C SER A 96 4.97 -6.88 3.18
N HIS A 97 5.37 -7.30 4.38
CA HIS A 97 5.55 -6.39 5.51
C HIS A 97 6.55 -5.27 5.18
N ASP A 98 7.65 -5.63 4.50
CA ASP A 98 8.75 -4.75 4.14
C ASP A 98 8.58 -4.24 2.70
N LEU A 99 7.43 -3.65 2.38
CA LEU A 99 7.11 -3.16 1.02
C LEU A 99 7.91 -1.88 0.73
N PRO A 100 8.93 -1.90 -0.15
CA PRO A 100 9.89 -0.81 -0.24
C PRO A 100 9.26 0.46 -0.82
N THR A 101 9.47 1.61 -0.18
CA THR A 101 8.92 2.90 -0.63
C THR A 101 9.89 4.08 -0.55
N TRP A 102 9.86 4.92 -1.58
CA TRP A 102 10.47 6.24 -1.54
C TRP A 102 9.59 7.24 -0.78
N PRO A 103 10.11 8.43 -0.41
CA PRO A 103 9.27 9.55 -0.01
C PRO A 103 8.22 9.91 -1.07
N ARG A 104 6.99 10.29 -0.66
CA ARG A 104 5.91 10.66 -1.58
C ARG A 104 6.29 11.70 -2.64
N PHE A 105 7.13 12.68 -2.29
CA PHE A 105 7.55 13.73 -3.23
C PHE A 105 8.29 13.18 -4.46
N CYS A 106 8.85 11.96 -4.40
CA CYS A 106 9.52 11.33 -5.53
C CYS A 106 8.58 11.00 -6.71
N ILE A 107 7.26 11.06 -6.51
CA ILE A 107 6.29 10.95 -7.62
C ILE A 107 6.42 12.13 -8.59
N GLU A 108 6.74 13.32 -8.07
CA GLU A 108 6.77 14.57 -8.84
C GLU A 108 8.19 15.14 -8.98
N GLN A 109 9.11 14.79 -8.06
CA GLN A 109 10.47 15.32 -7.97
C GLN A 109 11.51 14.19 -8.11
N ALA A 110 11.41 13.40 -9.17
CA ALA A 110 12.23 12.19 -9.38
C ALA A 110 13.74 12.51 -9.52
N GLU A 111 14.09 13.74 -9.87
CA GLU A 111 15.46 14.23 -10.01
C GLU A 111 16.20 14.42 -8.68
N ARG A 112 15.48 14.36 -7.55
CA ARG A 112 16.08 14.56 -6.24
C ARG A 112 16.99 13.39 -5.84
N PRO A 113 18.12 13.65 -5.15
CA PRO A 113 19.05 12.61 -4.73
C PRO A 113 18.38 11.48 -3.93
N GLU A 114 17.41 11.79 -3.08
CA GLU A 114 16.67 10.82 -2.27
C GLU A 114 15.83 9.86 -3.11
N CYS A 115 15.46 10.25 -4.32
CA CYS A 115 14.70 9.43 -5.26
C CYS A 115 15.59 8.56 -6.15
N SER A 116 16.91 8.79 -6.11
CA SER A 116 17.92 7.96 -6.78
C SER A 116 18.51 6.87 -5.88
N ALA A 117 18.27 6.95 -4.57
CA ALA A 117 18.65 5.92 -3.61
C ALA A 117 17.70 4.71 -3.67
N ASP A 118 18.14 3.58 -3.10
CA ASP A 118 17.25 2.42 -2.92
C ASP A 118 16.09 2.79 -1.98
N PRO A 119 14.87 2.33 -2.27
CA PRO A 119 13.70 2.56 -1.43
C PRO A 119 13.80 1.82 -0.10
N GLU A 120 13.28 2.44 0.96
CA GLU A 120 13.24 1.91 2.33
C GLU A 120 12.08 0.94 2.57
#